data_AF-A0A6J4PI05-F1
#
_entry.id   AF-A0A6J4PI05-F1
#
_cell.length_a   1.000
_cell.length_b   1.000
_cell.length_c   1.000
_cell.angle_alpha   90.00
_cell.angle_beta   90.00
_cell.angle_gamma   90.00
#
_symmetry.space_group_name_H-M   'P 1'
#
loop_
_entity.id
_entity.type
_entity.pdbx_description
1 polymer ?
#
loop_
_entity_poly.entity_id
_entity_poly.type
_entity_poly.pdbx_seq_one_letter_code
_entity_poly.pdbx_strand_id
1 'polypeptide(L)'
;MELLAEERRGLILSVFAKFFGPRAADPNEYVERDWAAEEWSRGCYGGRFGGGVWTGYGEALREPVGLTHWAGTETAEVWNGYMDGAIRSGERTAREVLTA
;
A
#
# COMPACT_ATOMS: atom_id res chain seq x y z
N MET A 1 -4.78 15.50 -18.92
CA MET A 1 -4.49 16.76 -18.21
C MET A 1 -4.80 16.53 -16.76
N GLU A 2 -3.83 16.79 -15.89
CA GLU A 2 -3.98 16.57 -14.45
C GLU A 2 -4.88 17.66 -13.86
N LEU A 3 -5.80 17.28 -12.98
CA LEU A 3 -6.73 18.21 -12.34
C LEU A 3 -6.04 18.96 -11.21
N LEU A 4 -6.42 20.21 -10.98
CA LEU A 4 -6.03 20.96 -9.79
C LEU A 4 -6.73 20.39 -8.54
N ALA A 5 -6.16 20.62 -7.36
CA ALA A 5 -6.71 20.11 -6.10
C ALA A 5 -8.17 20.55 -5.86
N GLU A 6 -8.51 21.81 -6.18
CA GLU A 6 -9.87 22.31 -6.03
C GLU A 6 -10.86 21.67 -7.01
N GLU A 7 -10.42 21.33 -8.22
CA GLU A 7 -11.25 20.62 -9.20
C GLU A 7 -11.55 19.20 -8.72
N ARG A 8 -10.54 18.50 -8.18
CA ARG A 8 -10.72 17.18 -7.55
C ARG A 8 -11.66 17.23 -6.36
N ARG A 9 -11.45 18.20 -5.45
CA ARG A 9 -12.31 18.44 -4.28
C ARG A 9 -13.76 18.64 -4.70
N GLY A 10 -14.02 19.54 -5.66
CA GLY A 10 -15.37 19.80 -6.16
C GLY A 10 -16.05 18.55 -6.73
N LEU A 11 -15.33 17.76 -7.52
CA LEU A 11 -15.84 16.51 -8.08
C LEU A 11 -16.20 15.50 -6.98
N ILE A 12 -15.30 15.27 -6.01
CA ILE A 12 -15.54 14.31 -4.92
C ILE A 12 -16.74 14.73 -4.07
N LEU A 13 -16.84 16.01 -3.69
CA LEU A 13 -17.96 16.52 -2.91
C LEU A 13 -19.29 16.45 -3.67
N SER A 14 -19.27 16.63 -4.99
CA SER A 14 -20.47 16.44 -5.82
C SER A 14 -20.96 14.99 -5.81
N VAL A 15 -20.03 14.03 -5.84
CA VAL A 15 -20.33 12.60 -5.74
C VAL A 15 -20.88 12.27 -4.34
N PHE A 16 -20.25 12.78 -3.28
CA PHE A 16 -20.75 12.58 -1.92
C PHE A 16 -22.14 13.19 -1.73
N ALA A 17 -22.41 14.38 -2.24
CA ALA A 17 -23.73 14.98 -2.17
C ALA A 17 -24.79 14.16 -2.92
N LYS A 18 -24.43 13.54 -4.05
CA LYS A 18 -25.31 12.62 -4.78
C LYS A 18 -25.69 11.39 -3.97
N PHE A 19 -24.75 10.81 -3.21
CA PHE A 19 -25.00 9.60 -2.43
C PHE A 19 -25.58 9.85 -1.03
N PHE A 20 -25.20 10.96 -0.40
CA PHE A 20 -25.46 11.22 1.03
C PHE A 20 -26.27 12.50 1.29
N GLY A 21 -26.67 13.22 0.24
CA GLY A 21 -27.47 14.43 0.31
C GLY A 21 -26.66 15.72 0.42
N PRO A 22 -27.31 16.89 0.34
CA PRO A 22 -26.65 18.19 0.13
C PRO A 22 -25.67 18.59 1.24
N ARG A 23 -25.86 18.10 2.47
CA ARG A 23 -24.93 18.36 3.58
C ARG A 23 -23.51 17.83 3.32
N ALA A 24 -23.36 16.78 2.50
CA ALA A 24 -22.05 16.22 2.19
C ALA A 24 -21.21 17.11 1.25
N ALA A 25 -21.79 18.16 0.67
CA ALA A 25 -21.06 19.16 -0.11
C ALA A 25 -20.32 20.20 0.75
N ASP A 26 -20.59 20.24 2.06
CA ASP A 26 -20.04 21.23 3.00
C ASP A 26 -19.37 20.54 4.20
N PRO A 27 -18.21 19.88 4.00
CA PRO A 27 -17.50 19.23 5.09
C PRO A 27 -16.70 20.24 5.92
N ASN A 28 -16.53 19.96 7.21
CA ASN A 28 -15.64 20.73 8.07
C ASN A 28 -14.18 20.68 7.59
N GLU A 29 -13.76 19.55 7.03
CA GLU A 29 -12.40 19.33 6.55
C GLU A 29 -12.40 18.39 5.33
N TYR A 30 -11.47 18.62 4.41
CA TYR A 30 -11.20 17.75 3.28
C TYR A 30 -9.69 17.53 3.20
N VAL A 31 -9.26 16.27 3.27
CA VAL A 31 -7.85 15.87 3.16
C VAL A 31 -7.74 14.82 2.08
N GLU A 32 -6.78 14.99 1.19
CA GLU A 32 -6.42 14.00 0.18
C GLU A 32 -4.91 13.75 0.20
N ARG A 33 -4.52 12.54 -0.20
CA ARG A 33 -3.12 12.14 -0.34
C ARG A 33 -2.97 11.36 -1.63
N ASP A 34 -2.08 11.83 -2.49
CA ASP A 34 -1.56 11.02 -3.57
C ASP A 34 -0.41 10.16 -3.05
N TRP A 35 -0.66 8.85 -2.93
CA TRP A 35 0.34 7.88 -2.52
C TRP A 35 1.31 7.51 -3.65
N ALA A 36 0.89 7.64 -4.91
CA ALA A 36 1.76 7.39 -6.05
C ALA A 36 2.88 8.43 -6.16
N ALA A 37 2.60 9.66 -5.75
CA ALA A 37 3.57 10.76 -5.69
C ALA A 37 4.45 10.75 -4.42
N GLU A 38 4.20 9.87 -3.45
CA GLU A 38 5.02 9.79 -2.23
C GLU A 38 6.38 9.15 -2.54
N GLU A 39 7.48 9.82 -2.20
CA GLU A 39 8.84 9.50 -2.63
C GLU A 39 9.29 8.09 -2.24
N TRP A 40 8.92 7.66 -1.03
CA TRP A 40 9.43 6.43 -0.42
C TRP A 40 8.51 5.23 -0.64
N SER A 41 7.20 5.46 -0.73
CA SER A 41 6.17 4.44 -0.94
C SER A 41 5.90 4.21 -2.42
N ARG A 42 5.90 5.28 -3.23
CA ARG A 42 5.70 5.25 -4.70
C ARG A 42 4.41 4.58 -5.15
N GLY A 43 3.42 4.53 -4.28
CA GLY A 43 2.15 3.85 -4.50
C GLY A 43 1.53 3.36 -3.19
N CYS A 44 0.36 2.75 -3.32
CA CYS A 44 -0.36 2.06 -2.26
C CYS A 44 -1.35 1.05 -2.88
N TYR A 45 -1.83 0.05 -2.15
CA TYR A 45 -1.49 -0.32 -0.76
C TYR A 45 -0.40 -1.40 -0.64
N GLY A 46 -0.02 -2.05 -1.75
CA GLY A 46 1.03 -3.06 -1.74
C GLY A 46 1.61 -3.30 -3.13
N GLY A 47 2.79 -3.90 -3.18
CA GLY A 47 3.46 -4.27 -4.43
C GLY A 47 2.68 -5.33 -5.21
N ARG A 48 2.36 -5.05 -6.48
CA ARG A 48 1.72 -6.04 -7.37
C ARG A 48 2.68 -6.51 -8.45
N PHE A 49 2.66 -7.83 -8.67
CA PHE A 49 3.46 -8.47 -9.69
C PHE A 49 2.84 -8.33 -11.08
N GLY A 50 3.69 -8.04 -12.06
CA GLY A 50 3.34 -8.21 -13.47
C GLY A 50 3.13 -9.69 -13.82
N GLY A 51 2.56 -9.95 -14.99
CA GLY A 51 2.34 -11.31 -15.47
C GLY A 51 3.63 -12.13 -15.50
N GLY A 52 3.57 -13.38 -15.01
CA GLY A 52 4.69 -14.32 -14.98
C GLY A 52 5.71 -14.11 -13.86
N VAL A 53 5.71 -12.95 -13.17
CA VAL A 53 6.69 -12.66 -12.12
C VAL A 53 6.52 -13.58 -10.92
N TRP A 54 5.28 -13.81 -10.46
CA TRP A 54 5.01 -14.71 -9.33
C TRP A 54 5.49 -16.14 -9.59
N THR A 55 5.19 -16.70 -10.76
CA THR A 55 5.56 -18.07 -11.12
C THR A 55 7.03 -18.24 -11.48
N GLY A 56 7.68 -17.18 -11.98
CA GLY A 56 9.10 -17.21 -12.35
C GLY A 56 10.06 -16.88 -11.20
N TYR A 57 9.63 -16.04 -10.25
CA TYR A 57 10.52 -15.45 -9.24
C TYR A 57 9.90 -15.40 -7.83
N GLY A 58 8.73 -16.01 -7.58
CA GLY A 58 8.04 -15.92 -6.30
C GLY A 58 8.87 -16.45 -5.12
N GLU A 59 9.71 -17.45 -5.33
CA GLU A 59 10.61 -17.99 -4.30
C GLU A 59 11.63 -16.94 -3.83
N ALA A 60 12.16 -16.13 -4.77
CA ALA A 60 13.16 -15.10 -4.50
C ALA A 60 12.61 -13.92 -3.67
N LEU A 61 11.28 -13.77 -3.55
CA LEU A 61 10.65 -12.66 -2.82
C LEU A 61 11.07 -12.56 -1.35
N ARG A 62 11.44 -13.70 -0.75
CA ARG A 62 11.74 -13.79 0.69
C ARG A 62 13.01 -14.58 0.99
N GLU A 63 13.72 -15.04 -0.03
CA GLU A 63 14.96 -15.79 0.13
C GLU A 63 16.08 -14.87 0.66
N PRO A 64 16.71 -15.18 1.81
CA PRO A 64 17.82 -14.38 2.33
C PRO A 64 19.02 -14.36 1.37
N VAL A 65 19.74 -13.24 1.32
CA VAL A 65 20.98 -13.10 0.53
C VAL A 65 22.14 -12.82 1.48
N GLY A 66 22.92 -13.86 1.78
CA GLY A 66 23.98 -13.79 2.79
C GLY A 66 23.41 -13.47 4.17
N LEU A 67 23.84 -12.36 4.77
CA LEU A 67 23.34 -11.88 6.06
C LEU A 67 22.11 -10.94 5.93
N THR A 68 21.59 -10.75 4.71
CA THR A 68 20.43 -9.88 4.46
C THR A 68 19.15 -10.71 4.44
N HIS A 69 18.20 -10.36 5.30
CA HIS A 69 16.86 -10.96 5.37
C HIS A 69 15.77 -9.95 4.98
N TRP A 70 14.65 -10.44 4.44
CA TRP A 70 13.59 -9.59 3.86
C TRP A 70 12.30 -9.59 4.68
N ALA A 71 12.04 -8.49 5.37
CA ALA A 71 10.74 -8.17 5.97
C ALA A 71 9.88 -7.34 4.99
N GLY A 72 8.73 -6.85 5.45
CA GLY A 72 7.80 -6.07 4.66
C GLY A 72 6.53 -6.88 4.35
N THR A 73 5.38 -6.20 4.27
CA THR A 73 4.10 -6.91 4.16
C THR A 73 4.03 -7.81 2.92
N GLU A 74 4.74 -7.47 1.86
CA GLU A 74 4.86 -8.22 0.62
C GLU A 74 5.50 -9.60 0.81
N THR A 75 6.25 -9.83 1.89
CA THR A 75 6.89 -11.13 2.16
C THR A 75 6.03 -12.05 3.04
N ALA A 76 4.90 -11.55 3.56
CA ALA A 76 4.00 -12.32 4.42
C ALA A 76 3.15 -13.33 3.62
N GLU A 77 3.00 -14.54 4.17
CA GLU A 77 2.14 -15.60 3.61
C GLU A 77 0.65 -15.33 3.82
N VAL A 78 0.31 -14.58 4.87
CA VAL A 78 -1.06 -14.25 5.26
C VAL A 78 -1.16 -12.73 5.43
N TRP A 79 -2.21 -12.14 4.88
CA TRP A 79 -2.45 -10.69 4.90
C TRP A 79 -1.35 -9.86 4.24
N ASN A 80 -0.80 -10.37 3.12
CA ASN A 80 0.07 -9.64 2.23
C ASN A 80 -0.57 -8.31 1.77
N GLY A 81 0.15 -7.19 1.88
CA GLY A 81 -0.35 -5.85 1.57
C GLY A 81 -1.07 -5.14 2.73
N TYR A 82 -1.05 -5.70 3.95
CA TYR A 82 -1.73 -5.15 5.12
C TYR A 82 -0.79 -5.02 6.33
N MET A 83 -1.21 -4.20 7.31
CA MET A 83 -0.45 -4.02 8.56
C MET A 83 -0.18 -5.35 9.30
N ASP A 84 -1.12 -6.29 9.28
CA ASP A 84 -0.92 -7.62 9.89
C ASP A 84 0.19 -8.41 9.17
N GLY A 85 0.26 -8.33 7.84
CA GLY A 85 1.37 -8.89 7.07
C GLY A 85 2.71 -8.22 7.39
N ALA A 86 2.73 -6.90 7.58
CA ALA A 86 3.94 -6.18 7.99
C ALA A 86 4.45 -6.69 9.35
N ILE A 87 3.56 -6.85 10.34
CA ILE A 87 3.91 -7.38 11.67
C ILE A 87 4.43 -8.82 11.56
N ARG A 88 3.67 -9.71 10.92
CA ARG A 88 4.04 -11.12 10.76
C ARG A 88 5.37 -11.30 10.04
N SER A 89 5.61 -10.55 8.97
CA SER A 89 6.86 -10.61 8.23
C SER A 89 8.03 -10.18 9.11
N GLY A 90 7.89 -9.10 9.89
CA GLY A 90 8.91 -8.62 10.83
C GLY A 90 9.25 -9.64 11.91
N GLU A 91 8.23 -10.22 12.57
CA GLU A 91 8.44 -11.26 13.60
C GLU A 91 9.10 -12.52 13.04
N ARG A 92 8.74 -12.90 11.82
CA ARG A 92 9.35 -14.04 11.11
C ARG A 92 10.81 -13.74 10.77
N THR A 93 11.10 -12.58 10.17
CA THR A 93 12.46 -12.16 9.82
C THR A 93 13.35 -12.05 11.05
N ALA A 94 12.84 -11.53 12.17
CA ALA A 94 13.58 -11.48 13.43
C ALA A 94 13.98 -12.89 13.92
N ARG A 95 13.08 -13.87 13.81
CA ARG A 95 13.38 -15.27 14.15
C ARG A 95 14.43 -15.87 13.22
N GLU A 96 14.35 -15.62 11.91
CA GLU A 96 15.35 -16.10 10.94
C GLU A 96 16.76 -15.61 11.33
N VAL A 97 16.90 -14.33 11.65
CA VAL A 97 18.18 -13.72 12.06
C VAL A 97 18.71 -14.31 13.37
N LEU A 98 17.84 -14.60 14.35
CA LEU A 98 18.25 -15.19 15.63
C LEU A 98 18.69 -16.65 15.51
N THR A 99 18.32 -17.33 14.42
CA THR A 99 18.62 -18.76 14.18
C THR A 99 19.68 -19.01 13.12
N ALA A 100 20.17 -17.95 12.46
CA ALA A 100 21.24 -18.00 11.46
C ALA A 100 22.62 -18.08 12.12
#